data_AF-A0A2I0LLI2-F1
#
_entry.id   AF-A0A2I0LLI2-F1
#
_cell.length_a   1.000
_cell.length_b   1.000
_cell.length_c   1.000
_cell.angle_alpha   90.00
_cell.angle_beta   90.00
_cell.angle_gamma   90.00
#
_symmetry.space_group_name_H-M   'P 1'
#
loop_
_entity.id
_entity.type
_entity.pdbx_description
1 polymer ?
#
loop_
_entity_poly.entity_id
_entity_poly.type
_entity_poly.pdbx_seq_one_letter_code
_entity_poly.pdbx_strand_id
1 'polypeptide(L)'
;MKTDLELALECIVNIYHQYAVKCPPIDDYLNKTEFSQLLKENAEPFLHRNMAPGLSVDKYISQLFSRADKNRDGRLRFTEFLTTLSGVVIDAHERFHECHKRNKQQSEAGQGHDHGHDHGHDHGHGHDHGHGPNHGQDRGCGHSPRK
;
A
#
# COMPACT_ATOMS: atom_id res chain seq x y z
N MET A 1 -30.80 -18.02 -0.78
CA MET A 1 -29.37 -17.88 -1.08
C MET A 1 -28.95 -16.52 -0.55
N LYS A 2 -27.87 -16.43 0.22
CA LYS A 2 -27.42 -15.14 0.79
C LYS A 2 -26.53 -14.42 -0.22
N THR A 3 -26.62 -13.09 -0.25
CA THR A 3 -25.72 -12.22 -1.00
C THR A 3 -24.34 -12.15 -0.33
N ASP A 4 -23.32 -11.69 -1.07
CA ASP A 4 -21.97 -11.54 -0.52
C ASP A 4 -21.93 -10.59 0.69
N LEU A 5 -22.76 -9.55 0.69
CA LEU A 5 -22.83 -8.61 1.82
C LEU A 5 -23.45 -9.25 3.05
N GLU A 6 -24.54 -10.01 2.90
CA GLU A 6 -25.13 -10.75 4.02
C GLU A 6 -24.13 -11.74 4.62
N LEU A 7 -23.40 -12.47 3.77
CA LEU A 7 -22.36 -13.39 4.21
C LEU A 7 -21.24 -12.67 4.95
N ALA A 8 -20.78 -11.52 4.45
CA ALA A 8 -19.74 -10.73 5.09
C ALA A 8 -20.17 -10.23 6.48
N LEU A 9 -21.40 -9.71 6.61
CA LEU A 9 -21.96 -9.23 7.88
C LEU A 9 -22.10 -10.37 8.90
N GLU A 10 -22.58 -11.54 8.47
CA GLU A 10 -22.66 -12.72 9.32
C GLU A 10 -21.28 -13.22 9.75
N CYS A 11 -20.30 -13.22 8.85
CA CYS A 11 -18.92 -13.57 9.17
C CYS A 11 -18.33 -12.65 10.24
N ILE A 12 -18.57 -11.34 10.15
CA ILE A 12 -18.10 -10.37 11.15
C ILE A 12 -18.64 -10.71 12.55
N VAL A 13 -19.95 -10.98 12.65
CA VAL A 13 -20.60 -11.34 13.92
C VAL A 13 -20.06 -12.67 14.46
N ASN A 14 -19.96 -13.68 13.60
CA ASN A 14 -19.52 -15.01 14.00
C ASN A 14 -18.06 -15.02 14.45
N ILE A 15 -17.17 -14.33 13.72
CA ILE A 15 -15.76 -14.22 14.09
C ILE A 15 -15.62 -13.49 15.42
N TYR A 16 -16.37 -12.41 15.68
CA TYR A 16 -16.31 -11.74 16.98
C TYR A 16 -16.62 -12.70 18.14
N HIS A 17 -17.76 -13.39 18.08
CA HIS A 17 -18.17 -14.32 19.14
C HIS A 17 -17.19 -15.49 19.28
N GLN A 18 -16.58 -15.98 18.20
CA GLN A 18 -15.58 -17.05 18.28
C GLN A 18 -14.42 -16.73 19.22
N TYR A 19 -14.09 -15.46 19.46
CA TYR A 19 -13.01 -15.06 20.37
C TYR A 19 -13.54 -14.45 21.68
N ALA A 20 -14.62 -13.68 21.64
CA ALA A 20 -15.20 -13.01 22.81
C ALA A 20 -15.85 -13.96 23.83
N VAL A 21 -16.07 -15.24 23.46
CA VAL A 21 -16.68 -16.25 24.35
C VAL A 21 -15.76 -17.45 24.63
N LYS A 22 -14.46 -17.37 24.26
CA LYS A 22 -13.52 -18.50 24.42
C LYS A 22 -13.23 -18.86 25.87
N CYS A 23 -13.18 -17.87 26.75
CA CYS A 23 -12.70 -18.03 28.13
C CYS A 23 -13.84 -17.76 29.13
N PRO A 24 -14.13 -18.68 30.06
CA PRO A 24 -15.03 -18.40 31.17
C PRO A 24 -14.44 -17.34 32.12
N PRO A 25 -15.26 -16.45 32.71
CA PRO A 25 -16.70 -16.27 32.46
C PRO A 25 -16.94 -15.65 31.07
N ILE A 26 -17.91 -16.20 30.34
CA ILE A 26 -18.36 -15.62 29.08
C ILE A 26 -19.02 -14.29 29.39
N ASP A 27 -18.48 -13.21 28.85
CA ASP A 27 -19.00 -11.85 29.08
C ASP A 27 -19.16 -11.02 27.80
N ASP A 28 -18.85 -11.60 26.64
CA ASP A 28 -19.06 -11.00 25.31
C ASP A 28 -18.19 -9.76 25.02
N TYR A 29 -16.96 -9.76 25.53
CA TYR A 29 -15.95 -8.73 25.22
C TYR A 29 -14.65 -9.36 24.71
N LEU A 30 -13.95 -8.65 23.83
CA LEU A 30 -12.57 -8.98 23.47
C LEU A 30 -11.58 -8.24 24.36
N ASN A 31 -10.77 -8.96 25.13
CA ASN A 31 -9.55 -8.35 25.68
C ASN A 31 -8.50 -8.14 24.58
N LYS A 32 -7.41 -7.42 24.89
CA LYS A 32 -6.35 -7.12 23.92
C LYS A 32 -5.72 -8.36 23.28
N THR A 33 -5.55 -9.44 24.04
CA THR A 33 -4.96 -10.69 23.54
C THR A 33 -5.89 -11.38 22.54
N GLU A 34 -7.17 -11.54 22.89
CA GLU A 34 -8.20 -12.12 22.02
C GLU A 34 -8.37 -11.31 20.74
N PHE A 35 -8.44 -9.97 20.87
CA PHE A 35 -8.51 -9.07 19.74
C PHE A 35 -7.30 -9.20 18.81
N SER A 36 -6.09 -9.27 19.37
CA SER A 36 -4.88 -9.45 18.57
C SER A 36 -4.87 -10.80 17.85
N GLN A 37 -5.33 -11.86 18.52
CA GLN A 37 -5.40 -13.19 17.93
C GLN A 37 -6.42 -13.22 16.79
N LEU A 38 -7.61 -12.66 17.01
CA LEU A 38 -8.67 -12.53 16.01
C LEU A 38 -8.16 -11.88 14.73
N LEU A 39 -7.49 -10.73 14.84
CA LEU A 39 -7.00 -9.99 13.68
C LEU A 39 -5.87 -10.70 12.94
N LYS A 40 -4.97 -11.36 13.66
CA LYS A 40 -3.87 -12.12 13.04
C LYS A 40 -4.39 -13.34 12.28
N GLU A 41 -5.23 -14.14 12.94
CA GLU A 41 -5.72 -15.40 12.35
C GLU A 41 -6.66 -15.17 11.17
N ASN A 42 -7.47 -14.10 11.19
CA ASN A 42 -8.53 -13.90 10.19
C ASN A 42 -8.20 -12.82 9.14
N ALA A 43 -7.23 -11.94 9.40
CA ALA A 43 -7.01 -10.77 8.55
C ALA A 43 -5.55 -10.36 8.34
N GLU A 44 -4.54 -11.11 8.84
CA GLU A 44 -3.13 -10.69 8.77
C GLU A 44 -2.66 -10.26 7.36
N PRO A 45 -2.90 -11.02 6.27
CA PRO A 45 -2.53 -10.59 4.92
C PRO A 45 -3.22 -9.30 4.49
N PHE A 46 -4.46 -9.08 4.92
CA PHE A 46 -5.22 -7.86 4.64
C PHE A 46 -4.62 -6.67 5.40
N LEU A 47 -4.27 -6.85 6.67
CA LEU A 47 -3.64 -5.80 7.48
C LEU A 47 -2.28 -5.41 6.90
N HIS A 48 -1.44 -6.37 6.52
CA HIS A 48 -0.14 -6.11 5.90
C HIS A 48 -0.24 -5.24 4.64
N ARG A 49 -1.24 -5.53 3.79
CA ARG A 49 -1.48 -4.76 2.56
C ARG A 49 -2.03 -3.37 2.82
N ASN A 50 -2.61 -3.11 4.00
CA ASN A 50 -3.34 -1.87 4.29
C ASN A 50 -2.74 -1.01 5.42
N MET A 51 -1.73 -1.49 6.15
CA MET A 51 -1.01 -0.74 7.18
C MET A 51 0.17 0.07 6.63
N ALA A 52 0.49 1.22 7.25
CA ALA A 52 1.56 2.11 6.81
C ALA A 52 2.92 1.40 6.63
N PRO A 53 3.74 1.77 5.63
CA PRO A 53 5.06 1.17 5.42
C PRO A 53 5.94 1.26 6.67
N GLY A 54 6.66 0.18 7.00
CA GLY A 54 7.57 0.13 8.16
C GLY A 54 6.86 -0.02 9.53
N LEU A 55 5.53 -0.07 9.56
CA LEU A 55 4.78 -0.39 10.78
C LEU A 55 4.71 -1.90 10.97
N SER A 56 4.95 -2.41 12.17
CA SER A 56 4.70 -3.83 12.48
C SER A 56 3.22 -4.07 12.70
N VAL A 57 2.75 -5.29 12.37
CA VAL A 57 1.36 -5.71 12.59
C VAL A 57 0.96 -5.55 14.06
N ASP A 58 1.83 -5.92 14.99
CA ASP A 58 1.56 -5.79 16.43
C ASP A 58 1.34 -4.34 16.87
N LYS A 59 2.14 -3.42 16.33
CA LYS A 59 2.01 -1.99 16.63
C LYS A 59 0.74 -1.43 16.00
N TYR A 60 0.41 -1.84 14.78
CA TYR A 60 -0.84 -1.45 14.12
C TYR A 60 -2.07 -1.96 14.88
N ILE A 61 -2.10 -3.24 15.26
CA ILE A 61 -3.16 -3.83 16.09
C ILE A 61 -3.27 -3.09 17.43
N SER A 62 -2.14 -2.75 18.06
CA SER A 62 -2.16 -1.98 19.32
C SER A 62 -2.76 -0.58 19.14
N GLN A 63 -2.52 0.08 18.01
CA GLN A 63 -3.13 1.37 17.68
C GLN A 63 -4.63 1.24 17.44
N LEU A 64 -5.05 0.21 16.69
CA LEU A 64 -6.46 -0.08 16.46
C LEU A 64 -7.22 -0.33 17.77
N PHE A 65 -6.66 -1.16 18.65
CA PHE A 65 -7.24 -1.43 19.96
C PHE A 65 -7.41 -0.15 20.78
N SER A 66 -6.36 0.67 20.88
CA SER A 66 -6.38 1.90 21.66
C SER A 66 -7.38 2.94 21.12
N ARG A 67 -7.67 2.92 19.82
CA ARG A 67 -8.68 3.78 19.19
C ARG A 67 -10.10 3.26 19.40
N ALA A 68 -10.25 1.94 19.48
CA ALA A 68 -11.54 1.27 19.64
C ALA A 68 -12.04 1.27 21.09
N ASP A 69 -11.14 1.10 22.07
CA ASP A 69 -11.41 1.10 23.52
C ASP A 69 -11.74 2.53 24.01
N LYS A 70 -12.96 2.99 23.72
CA LYS A 70 -13.39 4.38 23.97
C LYS A 70 -13.71 4.59 25.43
N ASN A 71 -14.29 3.58 26.07
CA ASN A 71 -14.61 3.60 27.50
C ASN A 71 -13.36 3.35 28.37
N ARG A 72 -12.24 2.89 27.78
CA ARG A 72 -10.94 2.64 28.44
C ARG A 72 -11.02 1.56 29.51
N ASP A 73 -11.85 0.54 29.28
CA ASP A 73 -11.97 -0.59 30.20
C ASP A 73 -10.98 -1.73 29.89
N GLY A 74 -10.15 -1.57 28.86
CA GLY A 74 -9.15 -2.55 28.45
C GLY A 74 -9.75 -3.73 27.68
N ARG A 75 -11.00 -3.60 27.23
CA ARG A 75 -11.75 -4.61 26.48
C ARG A 75 -12.59 -3.92 25.41
N LEU A 76 -13.06 -4.69 24.44
CA LEU A 76 -13.88 -4.18 23.35
C LEU A 76 -15.20 -4.91 23.35
N ARG A 77 -16.29 -4.16 23.50
CA ARG A 77 -17.63 -4.65 23.14
C ARG A 77 -17.80 -4.63 21.61
N PHE A 78 -18.85 -5.26 21.09
CA PHE A 78 -19.06 -5.37 19.64
C PHE A 78 -19.04 -4.02 18.90
N THR A 79 -19.63 -2.96 19.46
CA THR A 79 -19.63 -1.62 18.84
C THR A 79 -18.24 -0.98 18.76
N GLU A 80 -17.36 -1.29 19.71
CA GLU A 80 -15.96 -0.84 19.71
C GLU A 80 -15.17 -1.66 18.68
N PHE A 81 -15.40 -2.97 18.61
CA PHE A 81 -14.85 -3.82 17.56
C PHE A 81 -15.24 -3.34 16.14
N LEU A 82 -16.48 -2.93 15.90
CA LEU A 82 -16.89 -2.35 14.61
C LEU A 82 -16.15 -1.04 14.27
N THR A 83 -15.73 -0.27 15.28
CA THR A 83 -14.91 0.93 15.06
C THR A 83 -13.54 0.56 14.49
N THR A 84 -12.95 -0.56 14.93
CA THR A 84 -11.72 -1.12 14.34
C THR A 84 -11.92 -1.49 12.87
N LEU A 85 -12.96 -2.29 12.57
CA LEU A 85 -13.22 -2.74 11.19
C LEU A 85 -13.42 -1.55 10.25
N SER A 86 -14.13 -0.52 10.72
CA SER A 86 -14.31 0.72 9.99
C SER A 86 -12.96 1.37 9.66
N GLY A 87 -12.03 1.45 10.62
CA GLY A 87 -10.68 1.97 10.38
C GLY A 87 -9.92 1.17 9.32
N VAL A 88 -9.90 -0.15 9.45
CA VAL A 88 -9.19 -1.06 8.53
C VAL A 88 -9.76 -1.00 7.11
N VAL A 89 -11.08 -0.90 6.95
CA VAL A 89 -11.74 -0.77 5.64
C VAL A 89 -11.54 0.61 5.03
N ILE A 90 -11.52 1.68 5.84
CA ILE A 90 -11.18 3.03 5.36
C ILE A 90 -9.74 3.06 4.84
N ASP A 91 -8.77 2.53 5.60
CA ASP A 91 -7.37 2.46 5.17
C ASP A 91 -7.23 1.70 3.84
N ALA A 92 -7.97 0.60 3.67
CA ALA A 92 -7.98 -0.18 2.43
C ALA A 92 -8.63 0.57 1.26
N HIS A 93 -9.73 1.29 1.51
CA HIS A 93 -10.40 2.11 0.51
C HIS A 93 -9.49 3.27 0.06
N GLU A 94 -8.79 3.93 0.98
CA GLU A 94 -7.86 5.02 0.66
C GLU A 94 -6.67 4.56 -0.19
N ARG A 95 -6.09 3.40 0.11
CA ARG A 95 -4.99 2.81 -0.68
C ARG A 95 -5.35 2.50 -2.12
N PHE A 96 -6.60 2.09 -2.35
CA PHE A 96 -7.08 1.86 -3.70
C PHE A 96 -6.96 3.16 -4.52
N HIS A 97 -7.35 4.30 -3.94
CA HIS A 97 -7.21 5.61 -4.59
C HIS A 97 -5.75 6.05 -4.74
N GLU A 98 -4.86 5.75 -3.79
CA GLU A 98 -3.42 6.05 -3.91
C GLU A 98 -2.77 5.30 -5.08
N CYS A 99 -3.08 4.02 -5.25
CA CYS A 99 -2.58 3.21 -6.35
C CYS A 99 -3.02 3.79 -7.71
N HIS A 100 -4.27 4.24 -7.80
CA HIS A 100 -4.80 4.88 -9.01
C HIS A 100 -4.14 6.24 -9.31
N LYS A 101 -3.84 7.06 -8.28
CA LYS A 101 -3.13 8.33 -8.47
C LYS A 101 -1.69 8.14 -8.96
N ARG A 102 -0.98 7.12 -8.43
CA ARG A 102 0.41 6.83 -8.83
C ARG A 102 0.50 6.34 -10.28
N ASN A 103 -0.45 5.53 -10.73
CA ASN A 103 -0.54 5.12 -12.14
C ASN A 103 -0.81 6.29 -13.08
N LYS A 104 -1.60 7.29 -12.65
CA LYS A 104 -1.86 8.49 -13.46
C LYS A 104 -0.62 9.40 -13.62
N GLN A 105 0.14 9.60 -12.54
CA GLN A 105 1.40 10.37 -12.60
C GLN A 105 2.50 9.65 -13.40
N GLN A 106 2.52 8.32 -13.38
CA GLN A 106 3.48 7.55 -14.19
C GLN A 106 3.12 7.54 -15.68
N SER A 107 1.83 7.68 -16.03
CA SER A 107 1.39 7.88 -17.42
C SER A 107 1.59 9.31 -17.94
N GLU A 108 1.64 10.32 -17.07
CA GLU A 108 1.90 11.72 -17.47
C GLU A 108 3.40 12.07 -17.50
N ALA A 109 4.25 11.35 -16.76
CA ALA A 109 5.71 11.49 -16.83
C ALA A 109 6.37 10.69 -17.99
N GLY A 110 5.57 10.01 -18.82
CA GLY A 110 6.02 9.08 -19.86
C GLY A 110 5.79 9.50 -21.31
N GLN A 111 5.34 10.73 -21.60
CA GLN A 111 5.07 11.15 -22.98
C GLN A 111 5.32 12.65 -23.19
N GLY A 112 6.60 13.02 -23.17
CA GLY A 112 7.10 14.30 -23.63
C GLY A 112 8.26 14.10 -24.61
N HIS A 113 7.98 13.54 -25.79
CA HIS A 113 8.87 13.65 -26.95
C HIS A 113 8.09 14.36 -28.06
N ASP A 114 7.96 15.67 -27.87
CA ASP A 114 7.58 16.59 -28.94
C ASP A 114 8.84 16.88 -29.76
N HIS A 115 8.99 16.20 -30.90
CA HIS A 115 9.95 16.56 -31.93
C HIS A 115 9.22 17.23 -33.08
N GLY A 116 8.73 18.44 -32.82
CA GLY A 116 8.44 19.41 -33.87
C GLY A 116 9.74 19.95 -34.46
N HIS A 117 10.27 19.30 -35.50
CA HIS A 117 11.30 19.92 -36.34
C HIS A 117 10.61 20.81 -37.36
N ASP A 118 10.43 22.08 -36.99
CA ASP A 118 10.10 23.14 -37.93
C ASP A 118 11.36 23.53 -38.72
N HIS A 119 11.22 23.49 -40.05
CA HIS A 119 12.26 23.78 -41.02
C HIS A 119 12.38 25.30 -41.20
N GLY A 120 13.20 25.95 -40.36
CA GLY A 120 13.66 27.31 -40.58
C GLY A 120 14.88 27.35 -41.49
N HIS A 121 14.66 27.58 -42.79
CA HIS A 121 15.71 28.01 -43.72
C HIS A 121 16.02 29.50 -43.49
N ASP A 122 17.26 29.84 -43.11
CA ASP A 122 17.83 31.14 -43.42
C ASP A 122 19.30 31.02 -43.86
N HIS A 123 19.63 31.74 -44.93
CA HIS A 123 20.89 31.68 -45.66
C HIS A 123 21.76 32.90 -45.30
N GLY A 124 22.93 32.64 -44.71
CA GLY A 124 23.97 33.65 -44.46
C GLY A 124 25.35 33.17 -44.92
N HIS A 125 25.96 33.94 -45.83
CA HIS A 125 27.19 33.69 -46.59
C HIS A 125 28.51 33.57 -45.79
N GLY A 126 29.39 32.66 -46.24
CA GLY A 126 30.82 32.92 -46.46
C GLY A 126 31.83 32.56 -45.37
N HIS A 127 32.58 31.46 -45.51
CA HIS A 127 34.02 31.44 -45.84
C HIS A 127 34.64 30.03 -45.69
N ASP A 128 35.73 29.88 -46.43
CA ASP A 128 36.41 28.67 -46.91
C ASP A 128 37.36 27.98 -45.92
N HIS A 129 37.73 26.75 -46.29
CA HIS A 129 38.94 25.98 -46.02
C HIS A 129 39.11 25.16 -44.72
N GLY A 130 39.32 23.85 -44.91
CA GLY A 130 40.17 23.04 -44.02
C GLY A 130 39.89 21.53 -44.00
N HIS A 131 40.42 20.80 -44.99
CA HIS A 131 40.48 19.33 -44.97
C HIS A 131 41.44 18.80 -43.88
N GLY A 132 41.06 17.70 -43.22
CA GLY A 132 41.99 16.81 -42.53
C GLY A 132 41.28 15.65 -41.83
N PRO A 133 41.45 14.39 -42.27
CA PRO A 133 40.97 13.23 -41.54
C PRO A 133 42.07 12.76 -40.57
N ASN A 134 41.73 12.47 -39.32
CA ASN A 134 42.58 11.59 -38.54
C ASN A 134 41.81 10.63 -37.65
N HIS A 135 42.22 9.38 -37.79
CA HIS A 135 41.87 8.20 -37.04
C HIS A 135 42.41 8.24 -35.60
N GLY A 136 41.73 7.51 -34.71
CA GLY A 136 42.21 7.10 -33.39
C GLY A 136 41.02 6.67 -32.53
N GLN A 137 40.54 5.42 -32.59
CA GLN A 137 41.02 4.30 -31.76
C GLN A 137 41.41 4.73 -30.34
N ASP A 138 40.49 4.57 -29.38
CA ASP A 138 40.77 3.76 -28.18
C ASP A 138 39.46 3.36 -27.47
N ARG A 139 39.15 2.06 -27.47
CA ARG A 139 38.12 1.45 -26.60
C ARG A 139 38.82 0.45 -25.70
N GLY A 140 39.34 0.92 -24.57
CA GLY A 140 39.79 0.07 -23.48
C GLY A 140 38.81 0.09 -22.32
N CYS A 141 38.07 -1.01 -22.09
CA CYS A 141 37.44 -1.31 -20.80
C CYS A 141 37.38 -2.82 -20.59
N GLY A 142 38.41 -3.32 -19.90
CA GLY A 142 38.39 -4.35 -18.85
C GLY A 142 37.54 -5.61 -19.03
N HIS A 143 38.19 -6.72 -19.38
CA HIS A 143 38.00 -8.00 -18.68
C HIS A 143 38.63 -7.85 -17.27
N SER A 144 38.15 -8.45 -16.17
CA SER A 144 37.97 -9.88 -15.94
C SER A 144 37.38 -10.11 -14.50
N PRO A 145 37.29 -11.32 -13.91
CA PRO A 145 36.04 -12.04 -13.77
C PRO A 145 35.66 -12.41 -12.32
N ARG A 146 34.49 -13.04 -12.21
CA ARG A 146 34.02 -13.87 -11.10
C ARG A 146 35.12 -14.76 -10.51
N LYS A 147 35.29 -14.72 -9.19
CA LYS A 147 35.05 -15.82 -8.24
C LYS A 147 34.84 -15.25 -6.84
#